data_AF-A0A535N5Q6-F1
#
_entry.id   AF-A0A535N5Q6-F1
#
_cell.length_a   1.000
_cell.length_b   1.000
_cell.length_c   1.000
_cell.angle_alpha   90.00
_cell.angle_beta   90.00
_cell.angle_gamma   90.00
#
_symmetry.space_group_name_H-M   'P 1'
#
loop_
_entity.id
_entity.type
_entity.pdbx_description
1 polymer ?
#
loop_
_entity_poly.entity_id
_entity_poly.type
_entity_poly.pdbx_seq_one_letter_code
_entity_poly.pdbx_strand_id
1 'polypeptide(L)'
;MALNQPALPEQSEAEIRIPAEWLMPGLDLEAVREAQRSDSRATLTGDFLTISGVELTVERRWLREAFWRQARQAVQHGYVYRSSAVAMTVRADRRER
;
A
#
# COMPACT_ATOMS: atom_id res chain seq x y z
N MET A 1 -6.35 -40.24 -6.66
CA MET A 1 -6.36 -39.59 -5.34
C MET A 1 -5.74 -38.22 -5.51
N ALA A 2 -6.48 -37.18 -5.11
CA ALA A 2 -6.17 -35.79 -5.43
C ALA A 2 -4.85 -35.32 -4.79
N LEU A 3 -4.14 -34.47 -5.53
CA LEU A 3 -2.85 -33.87 -5.21
C LEU A 3 -2.96 -33.08 -3.90
N ASN A 4 -2.19 -33.49 -2.89
CA ASN A 4 -1.88 -32.64 -1.74
C ASN A 4 -0.92 -31.55 -2.23
N GLN A 5 -1.45 -30.48 -2.82
CA GLN A 5 -0.70 -29.26 -3.02
C GLN A 5 -0.42 -28.67 -1.63
N PRO A 6 0.85 -28.49 -1.22
CA PRO A 6 1.11 -27.57 -0.11
C PRO A 6 0.58 -26.21 -0.57
N ALA A 7 -0.30 -25.61 0.23
CA ALA A 7 -0.67 -24.21 0.07
C ALA A 7 0.64 -23.42 -0.13
N LEU A 8 0.73 -22.72 -1.26
CA LEU A 8 1.84 -21.81 -1.54
C LEU A 8 2.09 -20.95 -0.30
N PRO A 9 3.35 -20.60 0.03
CA PRO A 9 3.61 -19.75 1.19
C PRO A 9 2.68 -18.56 1.12
N GLU A 10 1.88 -18.36 2.17
CA GLU A 10 1.00 -17.21 2.33
C GLU A 10 1.85 -16.00 1.99
N GLN A 11 1.66 -15.43 0.80
CA GLN A 11 2.44 -14.29 0.35
C GLN A 11 2.19 -13.23 1.41
N SER A 12 3.23 -12.83 2.14
CA SER A 12 3.07 -11.83 3.19
C SER A 12 2.52 -10.57 2.54
N GLU A 13 1.24 -10.30 2.75
CA GLU A 13 0.58 -9.10 2.22
C GLU A 13 0.98 -7.93 3.12
N ALA A 14 1.49 -6.86 2.53
CA ALA A 14 1.57 -5.57 3.20
C ALA A 14 0.16 -4.98 3.27
N GLU A 15 -0.14 -4.22 4.33
CA GLU A 15 -1.32 -3.38 4.40
C GLU A 15 -0.89 -1.96 4.77
N ILE A 16 -1.33 -1.00 3.98
CA ILE A 16 -1.17 0.42 4.23
C ILE A 16 -2.55 1.00 4.46
N ARG A 17 -2.69 1.70 5.59
CA ARG A 17 -3.87 2.47 5.93
C ARG A 17 -3.52 3.95 6.02
N ILE A 18 -4.14 4.74 5.16
CA ILE A 18 -3.95 6.19 5.08
C ILE A 18 -5.26 6.88 5.46
N PRO A 19 -5.28 7.79 6.43
CA PRO A 19 -6.45 8.61 6.74
C PRO A 19 -6.93 9.42 5.52
N ALA A 20 -8.23 9.45 5.26
CA ALA A 20 -8.82 10.17 4.14
C ALA A 20 -8.52 11.68 4.19
N GLU A 21 -8.38 12.25 5.39
CA GLU A 21 -7.96 13.64 5.62
C GLU A 21 -6.56 13.99 5.05
N TRP A 22 -5.70 12.97 4.88
CA TRP A 22 -4.37 13.12 4.31
C TRP A 22 -4.37 13.06 2.80
N LEU A 23 -5.43 12.49 2.21
CA LEU A 23 -5.55 12.33 0.78
C LEU A 23 -5.88 13.67 0.13
N MET A 24 -5.49 13.80 -1.13
CA MET A 24 -5.94 14.90 -1.97
C MET A 24 -7.47 14.82 -2.14
N PRO A 25 -8.18 15.95 -2.05
CA PRO A 25 -9.61 15.97 -2.31
C PRO A 25 -9.88 15.54 -3.75
N GLY A 26 -10.83 14.61 -3.93
CA GLY A 26 -11.15 14.04 -5.24
C GLY A 26 -10.17 12.96 -5.72
N LEU A 27 -9.38 12.37 -4.83
CA LEU A 27 -8.61 11.16 -5.16
C LEU A 27 -9.57 10.05 -5.61
N ASP A 28 -9.33 9.55 -6.82
CA ASP A 28 -10.13 8.50 -7.42
C ASP A 28 -9.59 7.10 -7.04
N LEU A 29 -10.48 6.20 -6.63
CA LEU A 29 -10.10 4.84 -6.23
C LEU A 29 -9.64 4.00 -7.43
N GLU A 30 -10.20 4.21 -8.62
CA GLU A 30 -9.73 3.51 -9.83
C GLU A 30 -8.31 3.96 -10.17
N ALA A 31 -8.00 5.25 -10.10
CA ALA A 31 -6.64 5.76 -10.29
C ALA A 31 -5.64 5.14 -9.28
N VAL A 32 -6.07 4.94 -8.02
CA VAL A 32 -5.26 4.22 -7.02
C VAL A 32 -5.04 2.77 -7.43
N ARG A 33 -6.08 2.08 -7.90
CA ARG A 33 -6.01 0.67 -8.34
C ARG A 33 -5.16 0.48 -9.58
N GLU A 34 -5.25 1.37 -10.56
CA GLU A 34 -4.45 1.35 -11.79
C GLU A 34 -2.95 1.51 -11.50
N ALA A 35 -2.60 2.28 -10.47
CA ALA A 35 -1.22 2.43 -10.02
C ALA A 35 -0.71 1.26 -9.18
N GLN A 36 -1.60 0.37 -8.69
CA GLN A 36 -1.18 -0.84 -8.00
C GLN A 36 -0.85 -1.97 -8.97
N ARG A 37 -0.16 -2.99 -8.45
CA ARG A 37 -0.09 -4.28 -9.14
C ARG A 37 -1.46 -4.95 -9.20
N SER A 38 -1.65 -5.81 -10.20
CA SER A 38 -2.87 -6.61 -10.38
C SER A 38 -3.17 -7.57 -9.22
N ASP A 39 -2.19 -7.82 -8.36
CA ASP A 39 -2.28 -8.66 -7.17
C ASP A 39 -2.71 -7.87 -5.92
N SER A 40 -2.81 -6.53 -6.01
CA SER A 40 -3.14 -5.67 -4.88
C SER A 40 -4.63 -5.38 -4.80
N ARG A 41 -5.11 -5.13 -3.58
CA ARG A 41 -6.47 -4.68 -3.28
C ARG A 41 -6.43 -3.27 -2.73
N ALA A 42 -7.28 -2.40 -3.25
CA ALA A 42 -7.46 -1.05 -2.73
C ALA A 42 -8.93 -0.78 -2.43
N THR A 43 -9.18 -0.23 -1.24
CA THR A 43 -10.49 0.16 -0.74
C THR A 43 -10.41 1.58 -0.21
N LEU A 44 -11.24 2.48 -0.75
CA LEU A 44 -11.39 3.84 -0.25
C LEU A 44 -12.70 3.95 0.51
N THR A 45 -12.61 4.35 1.78
CA THR A 45 -13.75 4.66 2.64
C THR A 45 -13.74 6.16 2.97
N GLY A 46 -14.82 6.68 3.56
CA GLY A 46 -14.90 8.08 3.98
C GLY A 46 -13.82 8.47 5.01
N ASP A 47 -13.30 7.50 5.75
CA ASP A 47 -12.35 7.70 6.83
C ASP A 47 -10.90 7.33 6.43
N PHE A 48 -10.72 6.30 5.60
CA PHE A 48 -9.39 5.76 5.26
C PHE A 48 -9.32 5.20 3.83
N LEU A 49 -8.16 5.34 3.20
CA LEU A 49 -7.70 4.53 2.08
C LEU A 49 -6.89 3.35 2.62
N THR A 50 -7.34 2.13 2.33
CA THR A 50 -6.63 0.90 2.66
C THR A 50 -6.13 0.24 1.38
N ILE A 51 -4.85 -0.08 1.33
CA ILE A 51 -4.22 -0.78 0.22
C ILE A 51 -3.51 -2.00 0.78
N SER A 52 -3.80 -3.20 0.25
CA SER A 52 -3.16 -4.44 0.67
C SER A 52 -2.60 -5.23 -0.51
N GLY A 53 -1.52 -5.97 -0.28
CA GLY A 53 -0.88 -6.82 -1.30
C GLY A 53 0.64 -6.91 -1.13
N VAL A 54 1.31 -7.63 -2.02
CA VAL A 54 2.76 -7.90 -1.92
C VAL A 54 3.61 -6.66 -2.16
N GLU A 55 3.19 -5.80 -3.09
CA GLU A 55 3.85 -4.54 -3.44
C GLU A 55 2.78 -3.46 -3.60
N LEU A 56 2.89 -2.41 -2.78
CA LEU A 56 1.97 -1.30 -2.72
C LEU A 56 2.69 -0.04 -3.17
N THR A 57 2.06 0.74 -4.04
CA THR A 57 2.56 2.03 -4.49
C THR A 57 1.69 3.13 -3.93
N VAL A 58 2.29 4.13 -3.29
CA VAL A 58 1.63 5.36 -2.82
C VAL A 58 2.27 6.53 -3.53
N GLU A 59 1.50 7.20 -4.38
CA GLU A 59 2.02 8.35 -5.11
C GLU A 59 1.95 9.64 -4.28
N ARG A 60 2.93 10.53 -4.49
CA ARG A 60 2.94 11.83 -3.82
C ARG A 60 1.69 12.65 -4.14
N ARG A 61 1.19 12.55 -5.37
CA ARG A 61 -0.03 13.25 -5.82
C ARG A 61 -1.31 12.80 -5.14
N TRP A 62 -1.32 11.67 -4.45
CA TRP A 62 -2.50 11.21 -3.71
C TRP A 62 -2.58 11.82 -2.33
N LEU A 63 -1.47 12.34 -1.82
CA LEU A 63 -1.34 12.87 -0.48
C LEU A 63 -1.15 14.38 -0.53
N ARG A 64 -1.73 15.07 0.43
CA ARG A 64 -1.44 16.49 0.62
C ARG A 64 0.00 16.61 1.09
N GLU A 65 0.71 17.64 0.63
CA GLU A 65 2.14 17.80 0.91
C GLU A 65 2.49 17.84 2.41
N ALA A 66 1.59 18.37 3.23
CA ALA A 66 1.75 18.40 4.68
C ALA A 66 1.86 17.00 5.30
N PHE A 67 1.11 16.03 4.78
CA PHE A 67 1.04 14.67 5.31
C PHE A 67 2.01 13.70 4.61
N TRP A 68 2.64 14.10 3.49
CA TRP A 68 3.62 13.28 2.78
C TRP A 68 4.75 12.77 3.69
N ARG A 69 5.30 13.65 4.54
CA ARG A 69 6.34 13.25 5.50
C ARG A 69 5.83 12.24 6.53
N GLN A 70 4.59 12.40 7.01
CA GLN A 70 3.99 11.52 8.00
C GLN A 70 3.67 10.15 7.39
N ALA A 71 3.09 10.09 6.20
CA ALA A 71 2.88 8.85 5.46
C ALA A 71 4.21 8.12 5.22
N ARG A 72 5.25 8.86 4.82
CA ARG A 72 6.62 8.32 4.68
C ARG A 72 7.16 7.73 5.97
N GLN A 73 6.92 8.35 7.11
CA GLN A 73 7.36 7.82 8.41
C GLN A 73 6.53 6.61 8.85
N ALA A 74 5.21 6.64 8.69
CA ALA A 74 4.32 5.53 9.02
C ALA A 74 4.67 4.25 8.25
N VAL A 75 4.99 4.38 6.96
CA VAL A 75 5.41 3.28 6.09
C VAL A 75 6.77 2.69 6.49
N GLN A 76 7.72 3.51 6.94
CA GLN A 76 9.09 3.07 7.29
C GLN A 76 9.15 2.11 8.49
N HIS A 77 8.10 2.03 9.32
CA HIS A 77 8.11 1.22 10.54
C HIS A 77 7.74 -0.27 10.34
N GLY A 78 7.39 -0.72 9.12
CA GLY A 78 6.96 -2.11 8.89
C GLY A 78 7.29 -2.74 7.53
N TYR A 79 7.92 -2.03 6.59
CA TYR A 79 7.96 -2.46 5.19
C TYR A 79 9.26 -2.11 4.44
N VAL A 80 9.65 -2.94 3.45
CA VAL A 80 10.79 -2.70 2.55
C VAL A 80 10.48 -1.46 1.72
N TYR A 81 11.41 -0.52 1.79
CA TYR A 81 11.21 0.86 1.41
C TYR A 81 11.96 1.19 0.11
N ARG A 82 11.24 1.61 -0.94
CA ARG A 82 11.81 2.31 -2.11
C ARG A 82 11.03 3.60 -2.33
N SER A 83 11.63 4.74 -1.97
CA SER A 83 11.05 6.05 -2.29
C SER A 83 11.77 6.74 -3.43
N SER A 84 10.99 7.22 -4.39
CA SER A 84 11.40 8.25 -5.35
C SER A 84 10.77 9.60 -4.96
N ALA A 85 11.19 10.70 -5.58
CA ALA A 85 10.63 12.03 -5.31
C ALA A 85 9.11 12.13 -5.59
N VAL A 86 8.58 11.22 -6.41
CA VAL A 86 7.20 11.24 -6.94
C VAL A 86 6.31 10.12 -6.41
N ALA A 87 6.88 9.01 -5.94
CA ALA A 87 6.13 7.84 -5.49
C ALA A 87 6.91 7.06 -4.43
N MET A 88 6.18 6.40 -3.55
CA MET A 88 6.70 5.49 -2.56
C MET A 88 6.20 4.09 -2.87
N THR A 89 7.10 3.14 -3.07
CA THR A 89 6.77 1.73 -3.16
C THR A 89 7.12 1.05 -1.84
N VAL A 90 6.16 0.29 -1.37
CA VAL A 90 6.14 -0.39 -0.08
C VAL A 90 5.98 -1.86 -0.37
N ARG A 91 6.93 -2.68 0.06
CA ARG A 91 6.80 -4.13 -0.04
C ARG A 91 6.76 -4.73 1.35
N ALA A 92 5.98 -5.79 1.52
CA ALA A 92 6.04 -6.60 2.73
C ALA A 92 7.50 -6.98 3.03
N ASP A 93 8.05 -6.47 4.14
CA ASP A 93 9.33 -6.97 4.64
C ASP A 93 9.05 -8.23 5.42
N ARG A 94 9.79 -9.29 5.11
CA ARG A 94 9.86 -10.51 5.91
C ARG A 94 10.51 -10.16 7.24
N ARG A 95 9.77 -9.56 8.17
CA ARG A 95 10.13 -9.62 9.59
C ARG A 95 9.76 -11.00 10.10
N GLU A 96 10.63 -11.96 9.80
CA GLU A 96 10.96 -12.99 10.78
C GLU A 96 11.51 -12.27 12.02
N ARG A 97 10.67 -12.09 13.05
CA ARG A 97 11.07 -12.16 14.46
C ARG A 97 9.88 -12.05 15.40
#